data_AF-G4CEQ7-F1
#
_entry.id   AF-G4CEQ7-F1
#
_cell.length_a   1.000
_cell.length_b   1.000
_cell.length_c   1.000
_cell.angle_alpha   90.00
_cell.angle_beta   90.00
_cell.angle_gamma   90.00
#
_symmetry.space_group_name_H-M   'P 1'
#
loop_
_entity.id
_entity.type
_entity.pdbx_description
1 polymer ?
#
loop_
_entity_poly.entity_id
_entity_poly.type
_entity_poly.pdbx_seq_one_letter_code
_entity_poly.pdbx_strand_id
1 'polypeptide(L)'
;MYRLIADAWGLMRLNFKPATEYAYPLPVIVGALLVIGAVNAAGVAPWFQQEYGIAALMFAVHVLKWPVFSWAANVVLGYYGKQKHNFAGYILASEMLVVPGLLLLYLPELGWLVMLWQMWAFAVTVLGLVKLSETSVWKVLLAHVAGFVLMLPVLLVVLLLFAQAGWLDLERFNSIVLEMMQQPKP
;
A
#
# COMPACT_ATOMS: atom_id res chain seq x y z
N MET A 1 13.76 3.24 -12.32
CA MET A 1 12.34 2.86 -12.54
C MET A 1 12.22 1.51 -13.22
N TYR A 2 12.84 1.30 -14.39
CA TYR A 2 12.79 0.02 -15.12
C TYR A 2 13.09 -1.22 -14.24
N ARG A 3 14.18 -1.20 -13.46
CA ARG A 3 14.55 -2.30 -12.56
C ARG A 3 13.45 -2.62 -11.54
N LEU A 4 12.84 -1.60 -10.92
CA LEU A 4 11.75 -1.79 -9.94
C LEU A 4 10.54 -2.47 -10.58
N ILE A 5 10.17 -2.05 -11.80
CA ILE A 5 9.05 -2.65 -12.54
C ILE A 5 9.38 -4.10 -12.92
N ALA A 6 10.60 -4.36 -13.39
CA ALA A 6 11.06 -5.70 -13.72
C ALA A 6 11.09 -6.62 -12.49
N ASP A 7 11.50 -6.09 -11.33
CA ASP A 7 11.48 -6.81 -10.06
C ASP A 7 10.03 -7.08 -9.62
N ALA A 8 9.14 -6.10 -9.66
CA ALA A 8 7.70 -6.29 -9.37
C ALA A 8 7.05 -7.34 -10.28
N TRP A 9 7.38 -7.34 -11.58
CA TRP A 9 6.96 -8.37 -12.52
C TRP A 9 7.53 -9.75 -12.18
N GLY A 10 8.79 -9.80 -11.73
CA GLY A 10 9.40 -11.01 -11.20
C GLY A 10 8.67 -11.54 -9.97
N LEU A 11 8.29 -10.66 -9.05
CA LEU A 11 7.51 -11.00 -7.85
C LEU A 11 6.17 -11.61 -8.21
N MET A 12 5.45 -11.05 -9.19
CA MET A 12 4.18 -11.61 -9.68
C MET A 12 4.33 -13.09 -10.09
N ARG A 13 5.48 -13.47 -10.65
CA ARG A 13 5.82 -14.84 -11.07
C ARG A 13 6.48 -15.67 -9.98
N LEU A 14 6.46 -15.21 -8.73
CA LEU A 14 7.10 -15.84 -7.56
C LEU A 14 8.63 -15.98 -7.71
N ASN A 15 9.25 -15.20 -8.60
CA ASN A 15 10.70 -15.21 -8.79
C ASN A 15 11.38 -14.27 -7.79
N PHE A 16 11.47 -14.75 -6.54
CA PHE A 16 12.05 -13.99 -5.44
C PHE A 16 13.58 -14.01 -5.47
N LYS A 17 14.18 -12.82 -5.57
CA LYS A 17 15.62 -12.57 -5.38
C LYS A 17 15.99 -12.43 -3.90
N PRO A 18 17.28 -12.50 -3.53
CA PRO A 18 17.76 -12.15 -2.19
C PRO A 18 17.40 -10.73 -1.77
N ALA A 19 17.23 -10.48 -0.46
CA ALA A 19 16.82 -9.17 0.06
C ALA A 19 17.79 -8.04 -0.31
N THR A 20 19.10 -8.35 -0.40
CA THR A 20 20.17 -7.40 -0.76
C THR A 20 20.06 -6.88 -2.19
N GLU A 21 19.38 -7.60 -3.07
CA GLU A 21 19.20 -7.17 -4.47
C GLU A 21 18.06 -6.16 -4.64
N TYR A 22 17.19 -5.98 -3.64
CA TYR A 22 16.16 -4.95 -3.64
C TYR A 22 16.69 -3.62 -3.08
N ALA A 23 17.82 -3.16 -3.60
CA ALA A 23 18.39 -1.86 -3.29
C ALA A 23 18.05 -0.88 -4.42
N TYR A 24 17.24 0.13 -4.11
CA TYR A 24 16.82 1.15 -5.06
C TYR A 24 17.39 2.52 -4.69
N PRO A 25 17.85 3.32 -5.66
CA PRO A 25 18.30 4.68 -5.39
C PRO A 25 17.09 5.57 -5.05
N LEU A 26 17.32 6.60 -4.23
CA LEU A 26 16.29 7.48 -3.69
C LEU A 26 15.33 8.06 -4.75
N PRO A 27 15.77 8.53 -5.94
CA PRO A 27 14.84 9.01 -6.97
C PRO A 27 13.83 7.95 -7.45
N VAL A 28 14.24 6.67 -7.46
CA VAL A 28 13.36 5.56 -7.84
C VAL A 28 12.35 5.27 -6.74
N ILE A 29 12.76 5.37 -5.47
CA ILE A 29 11.85 5.23 -4.33
C ILE A 29 10.78 6.32 -4.38
N VAL A 30 11.19 7.59 -4.52
CA VAL A 30 10.27 8.72 -4.62
C VAL A 30 9.31 8.53 -5.79
N GLY A 31 9.82 8.22 -6.99
CA GLY A 31 8.98 7.98 -8.16
C GLY A 31 7.97 6.85 -7.97
N ALA A 32 8.36 5.76 -7.30
CA ALA A 32 7.45 4.66 -6.98
C ALA A 32 6.35 5.08 -6.00
N LEU A 33 6.70 5.80 -4.94
CA LEU A 33 5.73 6.29 -3.95
C LEU A 33 4.73 7.26 -4.58
N LEU A 34 5.18 8.13 -5.49
CA LEU A 34 4.29 9.02 -6.25
C LEU A 34 3.28 8.20 -7.08
N VAL A 35 3.72 7.16 -7.78
CA VAL A 35 2.84 6.29 -8.57
C VAL A 35 1.87 5.54 -7.67
N ILE A 36 2.34 4.92 -6.60
CA ILE A 36 1.52 4.17 -5.63
C ILE A 36 0.46 5.09 -5.01
N GLY A 37 0.87 6.27 -4.55
CA GLY A 37 -0.05 7.26 -3.99
C GLY A 37 -1.11 7.70 -5.00
N ALA A 38 -0.70 8.01 -6.23
CA ALA A 38 -1.61 8.46 -7.29
C ALA A 38 -2.62 7.39 -7.68
N VAL A 39 -2.19 6.12 -7.82
CA VAL A 39 -3.09 5.00 -8.15
C VAL A 39 -4.16 4.83 -7.08
N ASN A 40 -3.77 4.83 -5.81
CA ASN A 40 -4.72 4.64 -4.71
C ASN A 40 -5.63 5.84 -4.51
N ALA A 41 -5.13 7.07 -4.69
CA ALA A 41 -5.94 8.28 -4.66
C ALA A 41 -6.98 8.30 -5.79
N ALA A 42 -6.57 7.91 -7.01
CA ALA A 42 -7.48 7.83 -8.14
C ALA A 42 -8.56 6.76 -7.93
N GLY A 43 -8.22 5.63 -7.31
CA GLY A 43 -9.17 4.54 -7.05
C GLY A 43 -10.35 4.92 -6.14
N VAL A 44 -10.17 5.91 -5.26
CA VAL A 44 -11.22 6.38 -4.33
C VAL A 44 -11.89 7.67 -4.78
N ALA A 45 -11.29 8.41 -5.72
CA ALA A 45 -11.84 9.68 -6.19
C ALA A 45 -13.31 9.58 -6.69
N PRO A 46 -13.76 8.52 -7.39
CA PRO A 46 -15.15 8.38 -7.80
C PRO A 46 -16.14 8.28 -6.63
N TRP A 47 -15.73 7.71 -5.51
CA TRP A 47 -16.61 7.48 -4.36
C TRP A 47 -16.82 8.76 -3.54
N PHE A 48 -15.88 9.69 -3.63
CA PHE A 48 -15.90 10.94 -2.87
C PHE A 48 -16.13 12.17 -3.76
N GLN A 49 -16.93 12.01 -4.81
CA GLN A 49 -17.34 13.11 -5.72
C GLN A 49 -16.17 13.95 -6.26
N GLN A 50 -15.00 13.34 -6.46
CA GLN A 50 -13.76 14.02 -6.87
C GLN A 50 -13.26 15.14 -5.93
N GLU A 51 -13.53 15.04 -4.63
CA GLU A 51 -12.96 15.96 -3.66
C GLU A 51 -11.43 15.86 -3.60
N TYR A 52 -10.76 16.92 -4.06
CA TYR A 52 -9.30 17.00 -4.09
C TYR A 52 -8.65 16.79 -2.71
N GLY A 53 -9.30 17.23 -1.64
CA GLY A 53 -8.83 17.04 -0.26
C GLY A 53 -8.74 15.57 0.14
N ILE A 54 -9.74 14.77 -0.20
CA ILE A 54 -9.79 13.34 0.11
C ILE A 54 -8.81 12.57 -0.78
N ALA A 55 -8.69 12.95 -2.06
CA ALA A 55 -7.67 12.38 -2.94
C ALA A 55 -6.25 12.65 -2.42
N ALA A 56 -5.97 13.88 -1.97
CA ALA A 56 -4.67 14.26 -1.40
C ALA A 56 -4.39 13.56 -0.07
N LEU A 57 -5.41 13.37 0.79
CA LEU A 57 -5.29 12.58 2.02
C LEU A 57 -4.89 11.14 1.68
N MET A 58 -5.60 10.52 0.74
CA MET A 58 -5.39 9.12 0.36
C MET A 58 -4.04 8.91 -0.32
N PHE A 59 -3.60 9.88 -1.11
CA PHE A 59 -2.24 9.94 -1.62
C PHE A 59 -1.21 9.92 -0.47
N ALA A 60 -1.33 10.85 0.50
CA ALA A 60 -0.40 10.98 1.61
C ALA A 60 -0.34 9.70 2.47
N VAL A 61 -1.49 9.12 2.79
CA VAL A 61 -1.57 7.87 3.56
C VAL A 61 -0.86 6.72 2.85
N HIS A 62 -1.00 6.58 1.54
CA HIS A 62 -0.33 5.51 0.79
C HIS A 62 1.18 5.71 0.65
N VAL A 63 1.64 6.97 0.54
CA VAL A 63 3.08 7.29 0.59
C VAL A 63 3.68 6.95 1.97
N LEU A 64 2.95 7.24 3.05
CA LEU A 64 3.38 6.95 4.43
C LEU A 64 3.23 5.48 4.83
N LYS A 65 2.43 4.70 4.09
CA LYS A 65 2.27 3.26 4.31
C LYS A 65 3.60 2.52 4.13
N TRP A 66 4.33 2.81 3.05
CA TRP A 66 5.60 2.14 2.74
C TRP A 66 6.62 2.18 3.88
N PRO A 67 7.00 3.35 4.46
CA PRO A 67 8.00 3.39 5.53
C PRO A 67 7.49 2.72 6.82
N VAL A 68 6.20 2.83 7.14
CA VAL A 68 5.59 2.17 8.33
C VAL A 68 5.68 0.66 8.21
N PHE A 69 5.25 0.10 7.07
CA PHE A 69 5.30 -1.34 6.83
C PHE A 69 6.74 -1.85 6.72
N SER A 70 7.64 -1.07 6.11
CA SER A 70 9.06 -1.39 6.05
C SER A 70 9.69 -1.45 7.42
N TRP A 71 9.37 -0.50 8.30
CA TRP A 71 9.84 -0.48 9.67
C TRP A 71 9.28 -1.67 10.46
N ALA A 72 7.97 -1.91 10.40
CA ALA A 72 7.32 -3.03 11.08
C ALA A 72 7.90 -4.38 10.65
N ALA A 73 8.10 -4.59 9.35
CA ALA A 73 8.74 -5.80 8.83
C ALA A 73 10.18 -5.94 9.32
N ASN A 74 10.99 -4.88 9.25
CA ASN A 74 12.37 -4.93 9.72
C ASN A 74 12.47 -5.20 11.24
N VAL A 75 11.56 -4.65 12.05
CA VAL A 75 11.54 -4.88 13.50
C VAL A 75 11.07 -6.30 13.84
N VAL A 76 9.89 -6.70 13.35
CA VAL A 76 9.29 -7.99 13.71
C VAL A 76 10.08 -9.14 13.09
N LEU A 77 10.40 -9.06 11.80
CA LEU A 77 11.15 -10.11 11.11
C LEU A 77 12.64 -10.06 11.45
N GLY A 78 13.20 -8.89 11.79
CA GLY A 78 14.56 -8.81 12.31
C GLY A 78 14.71 -9.39 13.71
N TYR A 79 13.65 -9.39 14.53
CA TYR A 79 13.63 -10.03 15.84
C TYR A 79 13.52 -11.57 15.74
N TYR A 80 12.66 -12.07 14.85
CA TYR A 80 12.41 -13.51 14.72
C TYR A 80 13.21 -14.22 13.61
N GLY A 81 13.80 -13.47 12.70
CA GLY A 81 14.54 -13.97 11.54
C GLY A 81 15.98 -14.33 11.91
N LYS A 82 16.57 -15.22 11.11
CA LYS A 82 17.95 -15.68 11.33
C LYS A 82 19.00 -14.65 10.90
N GLN A 83 18.62 -13.73 10.01
CA GLN A 83 19.50 -12.70 9.47
C GLN A 83 18.78 -11.34 9.45
N LYS A 84 19.52 -10.28 9.79
CA LYS A 84 19.03 -8.90 9.69
C LYS A 84 19.12 -8.45 8.24
N HIS A 85 18.00 -8.51 7.53
CA HIS A 85 17.87 -7.96 6.19
C HIS A 85 17.02 -6.68 6.22
N ASN A 86 17.25 -5.80 5.25
CA ASN A 86 16.36 -4.67 5.01
C ASN A 86 15.29 -5.10 4.00
N PHE A 87 14.04 -5.19 4.44
CA PHE A 87 12.91 -5.59 3.61
C PHE A 87 12.25 -4.43 2.86
N ALA A 88 12.69 -3.18 3.07
CA ALA A 88 12.03 -1.99 2.54
C ALA A 88 11.93 -1.98 1.01
N GLY A 89 12.98 -2.41 0.30
CA GLY A 89 12.95 -2.46 -1.16
C GLY A 89 12.03 -3.56 -1.69
N TYR A 90 11.99 -4.72 -1.04
CA TYR A 90 11.05 -5.78 -1.38
C TYR A 90 9.60 -5.30 -1.23
N ILE A 91 9.30 -4.63 -0.10
CA ILE A 91 7.96 -4.07 0.16
C ILE A 91 7.61 -3.00 -0.87
N LEU A 92 8.57 -2.15 -1.27
CA LEU A 92 8.33 -1.17 -2.34
C LEU A 92 7.98 -1.84 -3.67
N ALA A 93 8.73 -2.88 -4.04
CA ALA A 93 8.52 -3.62 -5.28
C ALA A 93 7.18 -4.37 -5.27
N SER A 94 6.75 -4.88 -4.11
CA SER A 94 5.45 -5.55 -3.98
C SER A 94 4.29 -4.54 -3.96
N GLU A 95 4.47 -3.35 -3.40
CA GLU A 95 3.47 -2.27 -3.46
C GLU A 95 3.22 -1.77 -4.90
N MET A 96 4.22 -1.82 -5.77
CA MET A 96 4.06 -1.49 -7.19
C MET A 96 3.09 -2.41 -7.92
N LEU A 97 2.73 -3.57 -7.35
CA LEU A 97 1.68 -4.43 -7.88
C LEU A 97 0.29 -3.79 -7.77
N VAL A 98 0.13 -2.62 -7.16
CA VAL A 98 -1.13 -1.87 -7.16
C VAL A 98 -1.46 -1.24 -8.52
N VAL A 99 -0.46 -1.02 -9.38
CA VAL A 99 -0.59 -0.27 -10.64
C VAL A 99 -1.70 -0.80 -11.58
N PRO A 100 -1.90 -2.11 -11.77
CA PRO A 100 -3.03 -2.64 -12.54
C PRO A 100 -4.41 -2.20 -12.04
N GLY A 101 -4.53 -1.75 -10.78
CA GLY A 101 -5.74 -1.17 -10.24
C GLY A 101 -6.23 0.06 -11.00
N LEU A 102 -5.36 0.77 -11.73
CA LEU A 102 -5.75 1.86 -12.63
C LEU A 102 -6.75 1.41 -13.71
N LEU A 103 -6.79 0.13 -14.06
CA LEU A 103 -7.76 -0.40 -15.03
C LEU A 103 -9.21 -0.14 -14.59
N LEU A 104 -9.50 -0.06 -13.28
CA LEU A 104 -10.84 0.23 -12.79
C LEU A 104 -11.35 1.62 -13.17
N LEU A 105 -10.45 2.57 -13.40
CA LEU A 105 -10.83 3.92 -13.84
C LEU A 105 -11.41 3.92 -15.24
N TYR A 106 -11.02 2.95 -16.07
CA TYR A 106 -11.44 2.83 -17.47
C TYR A 106 -12.49 1.73 -17.66
N LEU A 107 -12.38 0.65 -16.89
CA LEU A 107 -13.21 -0.55 -16.99
C LEU A 107 -13.70 -0.96 -15.58
N PRO A 108 -14.73 -0.28 -15.03
CA PRO A 108 -15.23 -0.56 -13.68
C PRO A 108 -15.74 -2.00 -13.51
N GLU A 109 -16.21 -2.63 -14.60
CA GLU A 109 -16.70 -4.01 -14.62
C GLU A 109 -15.62 -5.05 -14.22
N LEU A 110 -14.35 -4.68 -14.30
CA LEU A 110 -13.22 -5.52 -13.87
C LEU A 110 -12.97 -5.48 -12.35
N GLY A 111 -13.87 -4.88 -11.56
CA GLY A 111 -13.77 -4.79 -10.09
C GLY A 111 -13.35 -6.09 -9.42
N TRP A 112 -14.00 -7.19 -9.77
CA TRP A 112 -13.73 -8.52 -9.22
C TRP A 112 -12.35 -9.07 -9.63
N LEU A 113 -11.91 -8.82 -10.87
CA LEU A 113 -10.58 -9.21 -11.36
C LEU A 113 -9.49 -8.45 -10.63
N VAL A 114 -9.68 -7.14 -10.43
CA VAL A 114 -8.73 -6.31 -9.67
C VAL A 114 -8.71 -6.72 -8.20
N MET A 115 -9.83 -7.16 -7.63
CA MET A 115 -9.86 -7.71 -6.28
C MET A 115 -9.06 -9.03 -6.18
N LEU A 116 -9.23 -9.95 -7.13
CA LEU A 116 -8.41 -11.18 -7.21
C LEU A 116 -6.92 -10.85 -7.37
N TRP A 117 -6.61 -9.85 -8.19
CA TRP A 117 -5.26 -9.36 -8.37
C TRP A 117 -4.66 -8.81 -7.07
N GLN A 118 -5.40 -8.01 -6.30
CA GLN A 118 -4.93 -7.49 -5.02
C GLN A 118 -4.70 -8.60 -3.98
N MET A 119 -5.59 -9.60 -3.93
CA MET A 119 -5.38 -10.79 -3.09
C MET A 119 -4.12 -11.56 -3.51
N TRP A 120 -3.87 -11.69 -4.82
CA TRP A 120 -2.64 -12.31 -5.33
C TRP A 120 -1.40 -11.48 -4.96
N ALA A 121 -1.43 -10.16 -5.16
CA ALA A 121 -0.33 -9.28 -4.81
C ALA A 121 0.01 -9.34 -3.30
N PHE A 122 -1.02 -9.44 -2.46
CA PHE A 122 -0.86 -9.66 -1.03
C PHE A 122 -0.21 -11.02 -0.72
N ALA A 123 -0.70 -12.10 -1.34
CA ALA A 123 -0.13 -13.44 -1.18
C ALA A 123 1.35 -13.48 -1.61
N VAL A 124 1.69 -12.90 -2.76
CA VAL A 124 3.07 -12.75 -3.24
C VAL A 124 3.91 -12.01 -2.21
N THR A 125 3.42 -10.89 -1.68
CA THR A 125 4.11 -10.09 -0.66
C THR A 125 4.47 -10.95 0.56
N VAL A 126 3.48 -11.68 1.11
CA VAL A 126 3.66 -12.56 2.27
C VAL A 126 4.65 -13.71 1.95
N LEU A 127 4.47 -14.38 0.82
CA LEU A 127 5.32 -15.52 0.43
C LEU A 127 6.78 -15.12 0.23
N GLY A 128 7.04 -13.99 -0.42
CA GLY A 128 8.41 -13.52 -0.58
C GLY A 128 9.02 -13.05 0.73
N LEU A 129 8.26 -12.42 1.64
CA LEU A 129 8.77 -12.11 2.99
C LEU A 129 9.12 -13.38 3.77
N VAL A 130 8.28 -14.41 3.73
CA VAL A 130 8.55 -15.72 4.36
C VAL A 130 9.85 -16.33 3.83
N LYS A 131 10.04 -16.29 2.50
CA LYS A 131 11.25 -16.81 1.87
C LYS A 131 12.49 -15.97 2.22
N LEU A 132 12.35 -14.66 2.29
CA LEU A 132 13.44 -13.72 2.57
C LEU A 132 13.87 -13.67 4.04
N SER A 133 12.93 -13.80 4.97
CA SER A 133 13.22 -13.80 6.40
C SER A 133 13.55 -15.18 6.95
N GLU A 134 13.28 -16.24 6.19
CA GLU A 134 13.34 -17.64 6.61
C GLU A 134 12.50 -17.92 7.88
N THR A 135 11.38 -17.22 8.03
CA THR A 135 10.47 -17.37 9.19
C THR A 135 9.12 -17.94 8.80
N SER A 136 8.34 -18.39 9.79
CA SER A 136 6.98 -18.86 9.54
C SER A 136 6.05 -17.76 9.01
N VAL A 137 5.04 -18.18 8.23
CA VAL A 137 3.98 -17.31 7.68
C VAL A 137 3.31 -16.49 8.79
N TRP A 138 3.05 -17.09 9.94
CA TRP A 138 2.43 -16.41 11.09
C TRP A 138 3.21 -15.19 11.58
N LYS A 139 4.54 -15.25 11.57
CA LYS A 139 5.39 -14.12 11.97
C LYS A 139 5.38 -13.00 10.93
N VAL A 140 5.28 -13.37 9.65
CA VAL A 140 5.10 -12.40 8.55
C VAL A 140 3.74 -11.74 8.62
N LEU A 141 2.67 -12.49 8.92
CA LEU A 141 1.35 -11.91 9.16
C LEU A 141 1.35 -11.00 10.40
N LEU A 142 2.04 -11.39 11.47
CA LEU A 142 2.22 -10.53 12.65
C LEU A 142 2.89 -9.20 12.28
N ALA A 143 3.90 -9.21 11.39
CA ALA A 143 4.54 -7.99 10.91
C ALA A 143 3.57 -7.08 10.14
N HIS A 144 2.67 -7.65 9.33
CA HIS A 144 1.63 -6.87 8.64
C HIS A 144 0.58 -6.32 9.60
N VAL A 145 0.15 -7.11 10.60
CA VAL A 145 -0.76 -6.65 11.65
C VAL A 145 -0.13 -5.53 12.45
N ALA A 146 1.15 -5.66 12.83
CA ALA A 146 1.89 -4.60 13.50
C ALA A 146 1.97 -3.33 12.63
N GLY A 147 2.32 -3.46 11.34
CA GLY A 147 2.32 -2.36 10.39
C GLY A 147 0.95 -1.68 10.27
N PHE A 148 -0.13 -2.44 10.22
CA PHE A 148 -1.50 -1.92 10.20
C PHE A 148 -1.85 -1.15 11.47
N VAL A 149 -1.56 -1.71 12.65
CA VAL A 149 -1.79 -1.05 13.94
C VAL A 149 -1.01 0.26 14.06
N LEU A 150 0.25 0.27 13.60
CA LEU A 150 1.09 1.47 13.57
C LEU A 150 0.60 2.51 12.56
N MET A 151 -0.09 2.07 11.50
CA MET A 151 -0.66 2.98 10.52
C MET A 151 -1.89 3.73 11.06
N LEU A 152 -2.62 3.17 12.03
CA LEU A 152 -3.79 3.83 12.64
C LEU A 152 -3.48 5.21 13.25
N PRO A 153 -2.48 5.38 14.14
CA PRO A 153 -2.12 6.70 14.64
C PRO A 153 -1.55 7.61 13.54
N VAL A 154 -0.82 7.06 12.56
CA VAL A 154 -0.34 7.86 11.41
C VAL A 154 -1.51 8.41 10.61
N LEU A 155 -2.50 7.59 10.29
CA LEU A 155 -3.72 8.01 9.62
C LEU A 155 -4.45 9.10 10.41
N LEU A 156 -4.59 8.94 11.72
CA LEU A 156 -5.23 9.93 12.59
C LEU A 156 -4.48 11.28 12.54
N VAL A 157 -3.15 11.26 12.66
CA VAL A 157 -2.33 12.48 12.59
C VAL A 157 -2.49 13.16 11.23
N VAL A 158 -2.40 12.42 10.13
CA VAL A 158 -2.54 12.99 8.78
C VAL A 158 -3.94 13.57 8.58
N LEU A 159 -4.99 12.88 9.02
CA LEU A 159 -6.37 13.37 8.95
C LEU A 159 -6.52 14.69 9.70
N LEU A 160 -6.01 14.77 10.93
CA LEU A 160 -6.06 16.00 11.73
C LEU A 160 -5.29 17.15 11.08
N LEU A 161 -4.12 16.89 10.48
CA LEU A 161 -3.35 17.91 9.75
C LEU A 161 -4.14 18.44 8.54
N PHE A 162 -4.79 17.55 7.79
CA PHE A 162 -5.59 17.95 6.63
C PHE A 162 -6.85 18.73 7.02
N ALA A 163 -7.51 18.34 8.12
CA ALA A 163 -8.64 19.08 8.67
C ALA A 163 -8.23 20.47 9.18
N GLN A 164 -7.11 20.57 9.92
CA GLN A 164 -6.59 21.85 10.41
C GLN A 164 -6.13 22.78 9.28
N ALA A 165 -5.59 22.22 8.20
CA ALA A 165 -5.22 22.98 6.99
C ALA A 165 -6.44 23.46 6.19
N GLY A 166 -7.66 23.05 6.56
CA GLY A 166 -8.89 23.36 5.82
C GLY A 166 -8.98 22.63 4.47
N TRP A 167 -8.14 21.62 4.24
CA TRP A 167 -8.15 20.83 3.00
C TRP A 167 -9.22 19.76 3.01
N LEU A 168 -9.68 19.36 4.20
CA LEU A 168 -10.72 18.35 4.38
C LEU A 168 -11.85 18.92 5.22
N ASP A 169 -13.05 18.95 4.64
CA ASP A 169 -14.28 19.31 5.33
C ASP A 169 -14.83 18.06 6.02
N LEU A 170 -14.75 18.02 7.35
CA LEU A 170 -15.17 16.88 8.15
C LEU A 170 -16.69 16.68 8.15
N GLU A 171 -17.47 17.74 7.98
CA GLU A 171 -18.94 17.65 7.92
C GLU A 171 -19.35 17.01 6.60
N ARG A 172 -18.74 17.46 5.50
CA ARG A 172 -18.96 16.90 4.17
C ARG A 172 -18.43 15.47 4.03
N PHE A 173 -17.27 15.17 4.64
CA PHE A 173 -16.76 13.81 4.71
C PHE A 173 -17.76 12.89 5.44
N ASN A 174 -18.28 13.32 6.59
CA ASN A 174 -19.26 12.55 7.35
C ASN A 174 -20.59 12.38 6.60
N SER A 175 -21.07 13.41 5.89
CA SER A 175 -22.31 13.29 5.11
C SER A 175 -22.16 12.28 3.98
N ILE A 176 -21.04 12.31 3.24
CA ILE A 176 -20.74 11.33 2.18
C ILE A 176 -20.67 9.90 2.75
N VAL A 177 -20.00 9.70 3.90
CA VAL A 177 -19.91 8.39 4.55
C VAL A 177 -21.29 7.90 5.01
N LEU A 178 -22.11 8.78 5.58
CA LEU A 178 -23.48 8.47 5.98
C LEU A 178 -24.36 8.12 4.78
N GLU A 179 -24.25 8.86 3.68
CA GLU A 179 -24.95 8.55 2.42
C GLU A 179 -24.55 7.19 1.87
N MET A 180 -23.26 6.84 1.88
CA MET A 180 -22.79 5.51 1.46
C MET A 180 -23.34 4.38 2.34
N MET A 181 -23.56 4.63 3.64
CA MET A 181 -24.15 3.65 4.55
C MET A 181 -25.68 3.53 4.42
N GLN A 182 -26.35 4.58 3.95
CA GLN A 182 -27.82 4.65 3.83
C GLN A 182 -28.35 4.27 2.44
N GLN A 183 -27.53 4.29 1.39
CA GLN A 183 -27.98 3.83 0.07
C GLN A 183 -28.23 2.31 0.09
N PRO A 184 -29.46 1.84 -0.19
CA PRO A 184 -29.68 0.44 -0.47
C PRO A 184 -28.99 0.14 -1.80
N LYS A 185 -28.00 -0.77 -1.77
CA LYS A 185 -27.34 -1.26 -2.99
C LYS A 185 -28.41 -1.74 -3.99
N PRO A 186 -28.39 -1.32 -5.26
CA PRO A 186 -29.09 -2.05 -6.32
C PRO A 186 -28.50 -3.46 -6.48
#